data_AF-A0A1V6TL58-F1
#
_entry.id   AF-A0A1V6TL58-F1
#
_cell.length_a   1.000
_cell.length_b   1.000
_cell.length_c   1.000
_cell.angle_alpha   90.00
_cell.angle_beta   90.00
_cell.angle_gamma   90.00
#
_symmetry.space_group_name_H-M   'P 1'
#
loop_
_entity.id
_entity.type
_entity.pdbx_description
1 polymer ?
#
loop_
_entity_poly.entity_id
_entity_poly.type
_entity_poly.pdbx_seq_one_letter_code
_entity_poly.pdbx_strand_id
1 'polypeptide(L)'
;MGGDCAHHPGEFRPSKIAPIPKDITPLHVAAHSKQATVFPGNIAEKIKTQSDIERSPIYKAAELFTYEMPKQKWSLQGIQELDACENVLVIIAHDGGILPILQQANGKQSSFLFPRGELNEWQDNDIKEAIKWHFLSDLAIRS
;
A
#
# COMPACT_ATOMS: atom_id res chain seq x y z
N MET A 1 -6.26 -9.76 -10.42
CA MET A 1 -6.88 -8.95 -9.35
C MET A 1 -5.86 -8.04 -8.68
N GLY A 2 -4.72 -8.55 -8.17
CA GLY A 2 -3.71 -7.68 -7.54
C GLY A 2 -3.07 -6.64 -8.47
N GLY A 3 -2.79 -7.00 -9.73
CA GLY A 3 -2.12 -6.11 -10.69
C GLY A 3 -2.88 -4.80 -10.97
N ASP A 4 -4.21 -4.83 -11.00
CA ASP A 4 -5.07 -3.67 -11.29
C ASP A 4 -5.37 -2.80 -10.05
N CYS A 5 -4.91 -3.24 -8.88
CA CYS A 5 -5.25 -2.65 -7.58
C CYS A 5 -4.03 -2.37 -6.70
N ALA A 6 -2.81 -2.76 -7.09
CA ALA A 6 -1.61 -2.63 -6.26
C ALA A 6 -0.35 -2.18 -6.98
N HIS A 7 -0.25 -2.35 -8.31
CA HIS A 7 0.82 -1.74 -9.09
C HIS A 7 0.37 -0.36 -9.61
N HIS A 8 1.33 0.50 -9.95
CA HIS A 8 1.21 1.87 -10.51
C HIS A 8 -0.13 2.28 -11.19
N PRO A 9 -0.87 1.43 -11.92
CA PRO A 9 -2.31 1.64 -12.16
C PRO A 9 -3.19 1.31 -10.93
N GLY A 10 -3.19 2.20 -9.93
CA GLY A 10 -4.18 2.21 -8.86
C GLY A 10 -3.73 1.47 -7.60
N GLU A 11 -3.20 2.20 -6.64
CA GLU A 11 -2.94 1.66 -5.31
C GLU A 11 -4.24 1.57 -4.51
N PHE A 12 -4.43 0.50 -3.72
CA PHE A 12 -5.57 0.39 -2.82
C PHE A 12 -5.36 1.14 -1.49
N ARG A 13 -4.12 1.54 -1.18
CA ARG A 13 -3.74 2.27 0.03
C ARG A 13 -3.19 3.66 -0.30
N PRO A 14 -3.42 4.68 0.55
CA PRO A 14 -4.40 4.67 1.64
C PRO A 14 -5.84 4.74 1.12
N SER A 15 -6.82 4.52 2.00
CA SER A 15 -8.24 4.62 1.63
C SER A 15 -9.04 5.41 2.67
N LYS A 16 -10.28 5.79 2.32
CA LYS A 16 -11.15 6.55 3.23
C LYS A 16 -11.45 5.81 4.53
N ILE A 17 -11.56 4.48 4.45
CA ILE A 17 -11.89 3.57 5.55
C ILE A 17 -10.63 3.00 6.24
N ALA A 18 -9.45 3.17 5.64
CA ALA A 18 -8.16 2.81 6.19
C ALA A 18 -7.15 3.93 5.92
N PRO A 19 -7.24 5.07 6.64
CA PRO A 19 -6.34 6.21 6.46
C PRO A 19 -4.95 5.94 7.01
N ILE A 20 -3.96 6.73 6.57
CA ILE A 20 -2.62 6.74 7.16
C ILE A 20 -2.71 7.18 8.64
N PRO A 21 -2.06 6.46 9.58
CA PRO A 21 -1.99 6.86 10.98
C PRO A 21 -1.34 8.23 11.16
N LYS A 22 -1.88 9.04 12.08
CA LYS A 22 -1.43 10.42 12.34
C LYS A 22 0.05 10.52 12.66
N ASP A 23 0.63 9.50 13.29
CA ASP A 23 2.04 9.49 13.69
C ASP A 23 2.98 9.27 12.50
N ILE A 24 2.47 8.73 11.39
CA ILE A 24 3.20 8.45 10.14
C ILE A 24 2.93 9.56 9.09
N THR A 25 1.81 10.26 9.22
CA THR A 25 1.39 11.34 8.32
C THR A 25 2.49 12.38 8.01
N PRO A 26 3.22 12.95 8.98
CA PRO A 26 4.22 13.99 8.69
C PRO A 26 5.35 13.50 7.77
N LEU A 27 5.76 12.24 7.93
CA LEU A 27 6.83 11.61 7.14
C LEU A 27 6.38 11.44 5.68
N HIS A 28 5.15 10.97 5.49
CA HIS A 28 4.56 10.74 4.17
C HIS A 28 4.34 12.04 3.37
N VAL A 29 3.85 13.08 4.03
CA VAL A 29 3.62 14.40 3.39
C VAL A 29 4.93 15.02 2.92
N ALA A 30 5.98 14.91 3.75
CA ALA A 30 7.30 15.39 3.41
C ALA A 30 7.85 14.70 2.15
N ALA A 31 7.65 13.38 2.01
CA ALA A 31 8.02 12.62 0.81
C ALA A 31 7.27 13.11 -0.45
N HIS A 32 5.94 13.26 -0.36
CA HIS A 32 5.11 13.74 -1.46
C HIS A 32 5.48 15.13 -1.96
N SER A 33 5.73 16.06 -1.03
CA SER A 33 6.07 17.45 -1.37
C SER A 33 7.34 17.56 -2.22
N LYS A 34 8.26 16.58 -2.11
CA LYS A 34 9.54 16.55 -2.83
C LYS A 34 9.50 15.73 -4.12
N GLN A 35 8.63 14.72 -4.22
CA GLN A 35 8.48 13.86 -5.41
C GLN A 35 7.50 14.41 -6.47
N ALA A 36 6.71 15.43 -6.15
CA ALA A 36 5.74 16.04 -7.07
C ALA A 36 6.33 16.64 -8.37
N THR A 37 7.65 16.63 -8.55
CA THR A 37 8.35 17.29 -9.66
C THR A 37 8.90 16.38 -10.76
N VAL A 38 8.83 15.05 -10.68
CA VAL A 38 9.50 14.21 -11.68
C VAL A 38 8.69 12.95 -11.99
N PHE A 39 7.79 12.96 -12.99
CA PHE A 39 7.49 11.81 -13.87
C PHE A 39 6.52 12.20 -15.01
N PRO A 40 6.89 12.03 -16.30
CA PRO A 40 5.98 12.24 -17.43
C PRO A 40 5.05 11.03 -17.53
N GLY A 41 3.80 11.21 -17.09
CA GLY A 41 2.77 10.16 -16.99
C GLY A 41 1.85 10.31 -15.78
N ASN A 42 2.19 11.20 -14.85
CA ASN A 42 1.38 11.49 -13.67
C ASN A 42 0.03 12.11 -14.05
N ILE A 43 -1.02 11.27 -14.04
CA ILE A 43 -2.38 11.72 -13.74
C ILE A 43 -2.48 11.90 -12.22
N ALA A 44 -1.60 12.73 -11.66
CA ALA A 44 -1.73 13.22 -10.30
C ALA A 44 -2.90 14.21 -10.32
N GLU A 45 -4.12 13.71 -10.13
CA GLU A 45 -5.23 14.58 -9.75
C GLU A 45 -4.75 15.41 -8.54
N LYS A 46 -4.94 16.73 -8.62
CA LYS A 46 -4.50 17.68 -7.58
C LYS A 46 -4.93 17.15 -6.21
N ILE A 47 -3.99 16.64 -5.45
CA ILE A 47 -4.12 16.48 -4.02
C ILE A 47 -4.15 17.92 -3.47
N LYS A 48 -5.34 18.41 -3.12
CA LYS A 48 -5.56 19.82 -2.74
C LYS A 48 -5.33 20.05 -1.26
N THR A 49 -5.45 19.00 -0.45
CA THR A 49 -5.40 19.10 1.01
C THR A 49 -4.64 17.95 1.64
N GLN A 50 -4.09 18.20 2.83
CA GLN A 50 -3.47 17.20 3.70
C GLN A 50 -4.38 16.00 3.96
N SER A 51 -5.68 16.25 4.15
CA SER A 51 -6.68 15.20 4.36
C SER A 51 -6.90 14.29 3.14
N ASP A 52 -6.64 14.78 1.92
CA ASP A 52 -6.77 13.97 0.72
C ASP A 52 -5.59 12.98 0.58
N ILE A 53 -4.39 13.41 0.99
CA ILE A 53 -3.15 12.58 1.03
C ILE A 53 -3.35 11.37 1.95
N GLU A 54 -3.92 11.59 3.13
CA GLU A 54 -4.06 10.53 4.15
C GLU A 54 -5.11 9.47 3.82
N ARG A 55 -6.02 9.77 2.89
CA ARG A 55 -7.27 9.01 2.68
C ARG A 55 -7.50 8.55 1.26
N SER A 56 -6.62 8.91 0.33
CA SER A 56 -6.74 8.57 -1.08
C SER A 56 -5.48 7.91 -1.59
N PRO A 57 -5.60 6.91 -2.48
CA PRO A 57 -4.44 6.36 -3.17
C PRO A 57 -3.56 7.43 -3.78
N ILE A 58 -2.25 7.24 -3.69
CA ILE A 58 -1.27 8.17 -4.23
C ILE A 58 -1.30 8.12 -5.75
N TYR A 59 -1.26 6.90 -6.29
CA TYR A 59 -1.40 6.65 -7.72
C TYR A 59 -2.79 6.11 -8.03
N LYS A 60 -3.41 6.65 -9.08
CA LYS A 60 -4.70 6.21 -9.61
C LYS A 60 -4.51 5.53 -10.95
N ALA A 61 -5.37 4.55 -11.24
CA ALA A 61 -5.39 3.90 -12.53
C ALA A 61 -5.63 4.92 -13.64
N ALA A 62 -4.76 4.88 -14.65
CA ALA A 62 -4.86 5.70 -15.85
C ALA A 62 -5.77 5.00 -16.86
N GLU A 63 -6.79 5.70 -17.36
CA GLU A 63 -7.76 5.16 -18.31
C GLU A 63 -7.11 4.58 -19.57
N LEU A 64 -6.04 5.22 -20.06
CA LEU A 64 -5.27 4.75 -21.22
C LEU A 64 -4.64 3.36 -21.03
N PHE A 65 -4.32 3.00 -19.79
CA PHE A 65 -3.64 1.74 -19.45
C PHE A 65 -4.55 0.74 -18.74
N THR A 66 -5.85 1.04 -18.63
CA THR A 66 -6.81 0.21 -17.91
C THR A 66 -7.82 -0.36 -18.90
N TYR A 67 -7.89 -1.68 -18.97
CA TYR A 67 -8.78 -2.37 -19.90
C TYR A 67 -10.27 -2.05 -19.65
N GLU A 68 -10.71 -2.10 -18.38
CA GLU A 68 -12.08 -1.81 -17.98
C GLU A 68 -12.13 -1.00 -16.68
N MET A 69 -12.20 0.32 -16.80
CA MET A 69 -12.26 1.24 -15.66
C MET A 69 -13.34 0.91 -14.62
N PRO A 70 -14.59 0.54 -14.98
CA PRO A 70 -15.60 0.21 -13.98
C PRO A 70 -15.24 -1.02 -13.13
N LYS A 71 -14.69 -2.08 -13.76
CA LYS A 71 -14.27 -3.30 -13.05
C LYS A 71 -13.03 -3.07 -12.19
N GLN A 72 -12.09 -2.25 -12.67
CA GLN A 72 -10.93 -1.82 -11.89
C GLN A 72 -11.39 -1.10 -10.60
N LYS A 73 -12.30 -0.12 -10.72
CA LYS A 73 -12.83 0.61 -9.55
C LYS A 73 -13.57 -0.30 -8.57
N TRP A 74 -14.39 -1.22 -9.09
CA TRP A 74 -15.09 -2.20 -8.26
C TRP A 74 -14.11 -3.10 -7.49
N SER A 75 -13.07 -3.58 -8.17
CA SER A 75 -12.04 -4.44 -7.56
C SER A 75 -11.24 -3.68 -6.50
N LEU A 76 -10.89 -2.42 -6.78
CA LEU A 76 -10.22 -1.52 -5.86
C LEU A 76 -11.03 -1.33 -4.57
N GLN A 77 -12.32 -1.06 -4.69
CA GLN A 77 -13.23 -0.90 -3.55
C GLN A 77 -13.32 -2.18 -2.72
N GLY A 78 -13.51 -3.33 -3.37
CA GLY A 78 -13.57 -4.62 -2.65
C GLY A 78 -12.28 -4.93 -1.89
N ILE A 79 -11.11 -4.66 -2.48
CA ILE A 79 -9.83 -4.85 -1.78
C ILE A 79 -9.66 -3.84 -0.64
N GLN A 80 -10.12 -2.59 -0.80
CA GLN A 80 -10.09 -1.60 0.28
C GLN A 80 -10.94 -2.01 1.49
N GLU A 81 -12.11 -2.60 1.25
CA GLU A 81 -12.98 -3.14 2.30
C GLU A 81 -12.30 -4.29 3.04
N LEU A 82 -11.71 -5.24 2.31
CA LEU A 82 -10.96 -6.35 2.90
C LEU A 82 -9.73 -5.87 3.68
N ASP A 83 -8.99 -4.89 3.16
CA ASP A 83 -7.80 -4.35 3.82
C ASP A 83 -8.15 -3.58 5.10
N ALA A 84 -9.35 -3.02 5.18
CA ALA A 84 -9.84 -2.34 6.38
C ALA A 84 -10.22 -3.31 7.51
N CYS A 85 -10.60 -4.56 7.21
CA CYS A 85 -11.00 -5.55 8.22
C CYS A 85 -9.82 -6.00 9.08
N GLU A 86 -9.85 -5.79 10.39
CA GLU A 86 -8.73 -6.14 11.32
C GLU A 86 -8.32 -7.62 11.24
N ASN A 87 -9.26 -8.52 11.00
CA ASN A 87 -9.07 -9.98 10.93
C ASN A 87 -8.76 -10.52 9.52
N VAL A 88 -8.44 -9.64 8.56
CA VAL A 88 -8.07 -10.02 7.19
C VAL A 88 -6.68 -9.49 6.85
N LEU A 89 -5.76 -10.39 6.48
CA LEU A 89 -4.46 -10.03 5.93
C LEU A 89 -4.49 -10.07 4.40
N VAL A 90 -4.47 -8.91 3.76
CA VAL A 90 -4.40 -8.81 2.29
C VAL A 90 -2.95 -8.90 1.83
N ILE A 91 -2.64 -9.93 1.05
CA ILE A 91 -1.33 -10.12 0.39
C ILE A 91 -1.55 -10.07 -1.12
N ILE A 92 -0.80 -9.19 -1.79
CA ILE A 92 -0.86 -9.06 -3.24
C ILE A 92 0.29 -9.85 -3.88
N ALA A 93 -0.06 -10.67 -4.88
CA ALA A 93 0.94 -11.34 -5.69
C ALA A 93 1.88 -10.32 -6.35
N HIS A 94 3.18 -10.64 -6.36
CA HIS A 94 4.28 -9.77 -6.83
C HIS A 94 4.55 -8.51 -6.01
N ASP A 95 3.93 -8.34 -4.84
CA ASP A 95 4.37 -7.32 -3.89
C ASP A 95 5.69 -7.76 -3.24
N GLY A 96 6.80 -7.25 -3.76
CA GLY A 96 8.13 -7.54 -3.23
C GLY A 96 8.41 -6.88 -1.87
N GLY A 97 7.65 -5.82 -1.52
CA GLY A 97 7.84 -5.05 -0.30
C GLY A 97 7.50 -5.82 0.98
N ILE A 98 6.69 -6.87 0.89
CA ILE A 98 6.33 -7.68 2.06
C ILE A 98 7.45 -8.64 2.48
N LEU A 99 8.33 -9.03 1.56
CA LEU A 99 9.32 -10.08 1.82
C LEU A 99 10.30 -9.69 2.94
N PRO A 100 10.87 -8.48 2.98
CA PRO A 100 11.69 -8.05 4.10
C PRO A 100 10.98 -8.16 5.45
N ILE A 101 9.69 -7.83 5.52
CA ILE A 101 8.91 -7.89 6.77
C ILE A 101 8.73 -9.34 7.22
N LEU A 102 8.32 -10.22 6.30
CA LEU A 102 8.12 -11.64 6.59
C LEU A 102 9.45 -12.36 6.95
N GLN A 103 10.58 -11.85 6.45
CA GLN A 103 11.91 -12.38 6.76
C GLN A 103 12.51 -11.82 8.06
N GLN A 104 12.24 -10.55 8.38
CA GLN A 104 12.86 -9.85 9.51
C GLN A 104 12.15 -10.09 10.84
N ALA A 105 10.88 -10.48 10.81
CA ALA A 105 10.03 -10.56 12.00
C ALA A 105 10.42 -11.64 13.04
N ASN A 106 11.67 -12.15 13.03
CA ASN A 106 12.29 -12.84 14.18
C ASN A 106 13.83 -12.81 14.25
N GLY A 107 14.53 -11.83 13.66
CA GLY A 107 15.97 -11.56 13.91
C GLY A 107 16.99 -12.66 13.51
N LYS A 108 16.58 -13.90 13.31
CA LYS A 108 17.34 -15.06 12.82
C LYS A 108 16.36 -16.03 12.17
N GLN A 109 16.50 -16.21 10.86
CA GLN A 109 15.66 -17.07 9.99
C GLN A 109 14.23 -16.57 9.80
N SER A 110 13.75 -16.73 8.57
CA SER A 110 12.37 -16.42 8.18
C SER A 110 11.37 -17.28 8.99
N SER A 111 10.71 -16.69 9.98
CA SER A 111 9.73 -17.38 10.83
C SER A 111 8.33 -17.48 10.20
N PHE A 112 8.06 -16.72 9.14
CA PHE A 112 6.72 -16.63 8.55
C PHE A 112 6.60 -17.25 7.15
N LEU A 113 7.69 -17.81 6.60
CA LEU A 113 7.69 -18.43 5.26
C LEU A 113 7.88 -19.94 5.31
N PHE A 114 7.07 -20.63 4.52
CA PHE A 114 7.23 -22.05 4.25
C PHE A 114 8.63 -22.35 3.63
N PRO A 115 9.25 -23.51 3.94
CA PRO A 115 8.78 -24.59 4.80
C PRO A 115 9.13 -24.43 6.29
N ARG A 116 9.89 -23.39 6.65
CA ARG A 116 10.48 -23.27 7.99
C ARG A 116 9.65 -22.45 8.98
N GLY A 117 8.59 -21.82 8.49
CA GLY A 117 7.74 -20.92 9.24
C GLY A 117 6.30 -20.96 8.77
N GLU A 118 5.42 -20.35 9.56
CA GLU A 118 3.99 -20.25 9.31
C GLU A 118 3.52 -18.82 9.55
N LEU A 119 2.48 -18.40 8.82
CA LEU A 119 1.92 -17.06 8.95
C LEU A 119 0.70 -17.02 9.88
N ASN A 120 0.37 -18.10 10.59
CA ASN A 120 -0.90 -18.22 11.33
C ASN A 120 -1.10 -17.15 12.41
N GLU A 121 -0.02 -16.73 13.09
CA GLU A 121 -0.05 -15.74 14.17
C GLU A 121 0.21 -14.30 13.67
N TRP A 122 -0.07 -14.03 12.39
CA TRP A 122 0.18 -12.71 11.78
C TRP A 122 -0.53 -11.56 12.51
N GLN A 123 -1.69 -11.84 13.09
CA GLN A 123 -2.51 -10.84 13.79
C GLN A 123 -1.90 -10.47 15.13
N ASP A 124 -1.42 -11.45 15.90
CA ASP A 124 -0.80 -11.24 17.22
C ASP A 124 0.61 -10.62 17.12
N ASN A 125 1.25 -10.74 15.96
CA ASN A 125 2.60 -10.21 15.69
C ASN A 125 2.57 -8.86 14.93
N ASP A 126 1.43 -8.17 14.87
CA ASP A 126 1.25 -6.87 14.18
C ASP A 126 1.72 -6.84 12.71
N ILE A 127 1.80 -8.01 12.06
CA ILE A 127 2.37 -8.16 10.70
C ILE A 127 1.54 -7.37 9.68
N LYS A 128 0.22 -7.32 9.89
CA LYS A 128 -0.68 -6.54 9.05
C LYS A 128 -0.28 -5.06 9.03
N GLU A 129 -0.06 -4.45 10.19
CA GLU A 129 0.27 -3.02 10.28
C GLU A 129 1.65 -2.74 9.68
N ALA A 130 2.61 -3.63 9.92
CA ALA A 130 3.95 -3.54 9.32
C ALA A 130 3.90 -3.57 7.78
N ILE A 131 3.11 -4.48 7.19
CA ILE A 131 2.95 -4.59 5.73
C ILE A 131 2.17 -3.40 5.17
N LYS A 132 1.13 -2.96 5.87
CA LYS A 132 0.18 -1.96 5.38
C LYS A 132 0.85 -0.66 4.94
N TRP A 133 1.84 -0.20 5.68
CA TRP A 133 2.50 1.09 5.45
C TRP A 133 3.91 0.98 4.89
N HIS A 134 4.38 -0.23 4.54
CA HIS A 134 5.74 -0.44 4.07
C HIS A 134 6.07 0.36 2.80
N PHE A 135 5.11 0.46 1.88
CA PHE A 135 5.24 1.21 0.62
C PHE A 135 5.56 2.69 0.82
N LEU A 136 5.25 3.27 1.99
CA LEU A 136 5.61 4.65 2.31
C LEU A 136 7.15 4.84 2.36
N SER A 137 7.90 3.77 2.60
CA SER A 137 9.36 3.79 2.55
C SER A 137 9.91 3.96 1.13
N ASP A 138 9.18 3.56 0.09
CA ASP A 138 9.55 3.79 -1.31
C ASP A 138 9.36 5.26 -1.72
N LEU A 139 8.48 5.97 -1.01
CA LEU A 139 8.27 7.41 -1.18
C LEU A 139 9.31 8.22 -0.42
N ALA A 140 9.87 7.67 0.66
CA ALA A 140 10.89 8.33 1.45
C ALA A 140 12.17 8.48 0.61
N ILE A 141 12.58 9.73 0.38
CA ILE A 141 13.86 10.01 -0.27
C ILE A 141 14.98 9.51 0.64
N ARG A 142 15.75 8.53 0.15
CA ARG A 142 17.03 8.16 0.77
C ARG A 142 18.03 9.29 0.47
N SER A 143 18.34 10.11 1.47
CA SER A 143 19.42 11.10 1.44
C SER A 143 20.78 10.42 1.48
#